data_AF-A0AAD5XU66-F1
#
_entry.id   AF-A0AAD5XU66-F1
#
_cell.length_a   1.000
_cell.length_b   1.000
_cell.length_c   1.000
_cell.angle_alpha   90.00
_cell.angle_beta   90.00
_cell.angle_gamma   90.00
#
_symmetry.space_group_name_H-M   'P 1'
#
loop_
_entity.id
_entity.type
_entity.pdbx_description
1 polymer ?
#
loop_
_entity_poly.entity_id
_entity_poly.type
_entity_poly.pdbx_seq_one_letter_code
_entity_poly.pdbx_strand_id
1 'polypeptide(L)'
;MNVVVYFTKALLQDQLCRFSKISRNRPSFQVKEYNPQVDLSNFPNLLLVSADQFRIPGLISLLLNLKNINILGRVFVDEAHLLVSWSSFRRDIPLLI
;
A
#
# COMPACT_ATOMS: atom_id res chain seq x y z
N MET A 1 1.49 -4.59 10.74
CA MET A 1 1.12 -3.65 9.66
C MET A 1 0.59 -4.42 8.46
N ASN A 2 -0.50 -3.99 7.85
CA ASN A 2 -1.00 -4.54 6.59
C ASN A 2 -0.77 -3.55 5.44
N VAL A 3 -0.53 -4.05 4.23
CA VAL A 3 -0.31 -3.22 3.04
C VAL A 3 -1.47 -3.44 2.08
N VAL A 4 -2.01 -2.37 1.50
CA VAL A 4 -3.04 -2.43 0.46
C VAL A 4 -2.54 -1.72 -0.78
N VAL A 5 -2.56 -2.42 -1.91
CA VAL A 5 -2.14 -1.92 -3.21
C VAL A 5 -3.36 -1.51 -4.03
N TYR A 6 -3.39 -0.28 -4.52
CA TYR A 6 -4.44 0.24 -5.41
C TYR A 6 -3.87 0.54 -6.80
N PHE A 7 -4.62 0.28 -7.87
CA PHE A 7 -4.14 0.53 -9.24
C PHE A 7 -4.25 2.00 -9.65
N THR A 8 -5.14 2.75 -9.01
CA THR A 8 -5.30 4.17 -9.30
C THR A 8 -5.02 5.02 -8.06
N LYS A 9 -4.28 6.12 -8.27
CA LYS A 9 -4.04 7.11 -7.21
C LYS A 9 -5.33 7.73 -6.71
N ALA A 10 -6.33 7.90 -7.58
CA ALA A 10 -7.64 8.44 -7.20
C ALA A 10 -8.35 7.55 -6.17
N LEU A 11 -8.40 6.23 -6.41
CA LEU A 11 -8.98 5.28 -5.45
C LEU A 11 -8.18 5.25 -4.14
N LEU A 12 -6.85 5.24 -4.22
CA LEU A 12 -6.00 5.31 -3.03
C LEU A 12 -6.35 6.54 -2.18
N GLN A 13 -6.46 7.72 -2.79
CA GLN A 13 -6.75 8.97 -2.08
C GLN A 13 -8.17 8.97 -1.49
N ASP A 14 -9.16 8.40 -2.18
CA ASP A 14 -10.50 8.23 -1.63
C ASP A 14 -10.48 7.32 -0.39
N GLN A 15 -9.77 6.20 -0.46
CA GLN A 15 -9.64 5.27 0.66
C GLN A 15 -8.85 5.88 1.82
N LEU A 16 -7.77 6.61 1.54
CA LEU A 16 -7.00 7.35 2.55
C LEU A 16 -7.88 8.38 3.26
N CYS A 17 -8.74 9.10 2.52
CA CYS A 17 -9.69 10.05 3.10
C CYS A 17 -10.69 9.34 4.04
N ARG A 18 -11.22 8.19 3.65
CA ARG A 18 -12.15 7.41 4.50
C ARG A 18 -11.46 6.86 5.75
N PHE A 19 -10.29 6.24 5.58
CA PHE A 19 -9.56 5.64 6.68
C PHE A 19 -8.95 6.67 7.64
N SER A 20 -8.54 7.83 7.16
CA SER A 20 -8.08 8.92 8.03
C SER A 20 -9.20 9.46 8.93
N LYS A 21 -10.45 9.52 8.44
CA LYS A 21 -11.61 9.84 9.30
C LYS A 21 -11.79 8.80 10.41
N ILE A 22 -11.62 7.51 10.10
CA ILE A 22 -11.68 6.43 11.10
C ILE A 22 -10.52 6.57 12.09
N SER A 23 -9.31 6.86 11.60
CA SER A 23 -8.10 7.07 12.42
C SER A 23 -8.27 8.23 13.40
N ARG A 24 -8.92 9.33 12.99
CA ARG A 24 -9.28 10.44 13.89
C ARG A 24 -10.20 10.01 15.03
N ASN A 25 -11.16 9.12 14.74
CA ASN A 25 -12.11 8.62 15.73
C ASN A 25 -11.54 7.47 16.59
N ARG A 26 -10.45 6.84 16.14
CA ARG A 26 -9.75 5.73 16.83
C ARG A 26 -8.24 5.95 16.74
N PRO A 27 -7.63 6.67 17.70
CA PRO A 27 -6.21 7.02 17.64
C PRO A 27 -5.26 5.81 17.66
N SER A 28 -5.74 4.63 18.09
CA SER A 28 -5.01 3.36 18.01
C SER A 28 -4.94 2.76 16.60
N PHE A 29 -5.72 3.27 15.65
CA PHE A 29 -5.75 2.84 14.26
C PHE A 29 -5.10 3.93 13.39
N GLN A 30 -3.89 3.67 12.92
CA GLN A 30 -3.12 4.57 12.06
C GLN A 30 -3.12 4.06 10.62
N VAL A 31 -3.40 4.97 9.68
CA VAL A 31 -3.32 4.71 8.24
C VAL A 31 -2.43 5.74 7.59
N LYS A 32 -1.51 5.30 6.73
CA LYS A 32 -0.62 6.19 5.97
C LYS A 32 -0.55 5.75 4.51
N GLU A 33 -0.39 6.71 3.62
CA GLU A 33 0.09 6.48 2.26
C GLU A 33 1.62 6.28 2.30
N TYR A 34 2.14 5.37 1.50
CA TYR A 34 3.58 5.24 1.34
C TYR A 34 4.17 6.52 0.74
N ASN A 35 5.17 7.08 1.42
CA ASN A 35 5.96 8.20 0.92
C ASN A 35 7.43 7.94 1.30
N PRO A 36 8.36 7.90 0.32
CA PRO A 36 9.78 7.64 0.59
C PRO A 36 10.45 8.70 1.48
N GLN A 37 9.86 9.89 1.61
CA GLN A 37 10.35 10.97 2.48
C GLN A 37 9.74 10.95 3.88
N VAL A 38 8.70 10.14 4.11
CA VAL A 38 8.02 10.08 5.41
C VAL A 38 8.62 8.98 6.26
N ASP A 39 9.01 9.35 7.47
CA ASP A 39 9.51 8.40 8.44
C ASP A 39 8.40 7.39 8.83
N LEU A 40 8.68 6.11 8.55
CA LEU A 40 7.83 4.98 8.89
C LEU A 40 8.25 4.33 10.23
N SER A 41 9.11 4.99 11.01
CA SER A 41 9.48 4.59 12.37
C SER A 41 8.26 4.29 13.26
N ASN A 42 7.16 5.00 13.04
CA ASN A 42 5.84 4.69 13.59
C ASN A 42 5.04 3.86 12.57
N PHE A 43 5.26 2.53 12.58
CA PHE A 43 4.63 1.58 11.66
C PHE A 43 3.10 1.66 11.74
N PRO A 44 2.40 2.13 10.69
CA PRO A 44 0.95 2.24 10.74
C PRO A 44 0.28 0.86 10.79
N ASN A 45 -1.00 0.82 11.19
CA ASN A 45 -1.78 -0.41 11.11
C ASN A 45 -2.02 -0.79 9.63
N LEU A 46 -2.24 0.21 8.79
CA LEU A 46 -2.52 0.06 7.36
C LEU A 46 -1.64 1.01 6.54
N LEU A 47 -0.89 0.46 5.59
CA LEU A 47 -0.10 1.21 4.61
C LEU A 47 -0.80 1.10 3.25
N LEU A 48 -1.22 2.24 2.70
CA LEU A 48 -1.81 2.30 1.37
C LEU A 48 -0.71 2.62 0.35
N VAL A 49 -0.67 1.87 -0.73
CA VAL A 49 0.36 1.95 -1.77
C VAL A 49 -0.32 1.99 -3.12
N SER A 50 0.10 2.90 -4.00
CA SER A 50 -0.32 2.84 -5.40
C SER A 50 0.58 1.87 -6.15
N ALA A 51 0.02 1.15 -7.11
CA ALA A 51 0.72 0.33 -8.09
C ALA A 51 1.96 1.04 -8.68
N ASP A 52 1.82 2.32 -9.04
CA ASP A 52 2.92 3.11 -9.62
C ASP A 52 4.09 3.30 -8.65
N GLN A 53 3.84 3.23 -7.33
CA GLN A 53 4.88 3.39 -6.30
C GLN A 53 5.80 2.17 -6.20
N PHE A 54 5.43 1.01 -6.76
CA PHE A 54 6.35 -0.13 -6.88
C PHE A 54 7.54 0.16 -7.80
N ARG A 55 7.43 1.19 -8.66
CA ARG A 55 8.56 1.69 -9.46
C ARG A 55 9.51 2.57 -8.66
N ILE A 56 9.11 3.04 -7.47
CA ILE A 56 9.95 3.88 -6.61
C ILE A 56 11.02 3.01 -5.95
N PRO A 57 12.32 3.32 -6.14
CA PRO A 57 13.39 2.60 -5.48
C PRO A 57 13.22 2.65 -3.96
N GLY A 58 13.34 1.49 -3.30
CA GLY A 58 13.29 1.38 -1.84
C GLY A 58 11.96 0.89 -1.26
N LEU A 59 10.84 0.95 -1.99
CA LEU A 59 9.57 0.38 -1.50
C LEU A 59 9.68 -1.14 -1.31
N ILE A 60 10.19 -1.86 -2.32
CA ILE A 60 10.38 -3.32 -2.24
C ILE A 60 11.33 -3.67 -1.09
N SER A 61 12.45 -2.97 -0.98
CA SER A 61 13.43 -3.18 0.10
C SER A 61 12.81 -2.93 1.48
N LEU A 62 11.98 -1.89 1.62
CA LEU A 62 11.22 -1.63 2.85
C LEU A 62 10.26 -2.79 3.16
N LEU A 63 9.47 -3.25 2.20
CA LEU A 63 8.53 -4.36 2.40
C LEU A 63 9.24 -5.65 2.79
N LEU A 64 10.39 -5.95 2.17
CA LEU A 64 11.25 -7.09 2.52
C LEU A 64 11.81 -6.94 3.94
N ASN A 65 12.29 -5.74 4.31
CA ASN A 65 12.78 -5.49 5.66
C ASN A 65 11.66 -5.68 6.70
N LEU A 66 10.48 -5.13 6.45
CA LEU A 66 9.30 -5.27 7.30
C LEU A 66 8.83 -6.72 7.44
N LYS A 67 8.98 -7.52 6.38
CA LYS A 67 8.75 -8.97 6.40
C LYS A 67 9.79 -9.67 7.28
N ASN A 68 11.08 -9.33 7.12
CA ASN A 68 12.17 -9.94 7.89
C ASN A 68 12.06 -9.68 9.40
N ILE A 69 11.55 -8.50 9.79
CA ILE A 69 11.31 -8.16 11.21
C ILE A 69 9.90 -8.55 11.70
N ASN A 70 9.15 -9.36 10.95
CA ASN A 70 7.80 -9.85 11.29
C ASN A 70 6.75 -8.75 11.57
N ILE A 71 6.94 -7.53 11.05
CA ILE A 71 5.98 -6.43 11.19
C ILE A 71 4.95 -6.45 10.06
N LEU A 72 5.35 -6.88 8.85
CA LEU A 72 4.45 -7.04 7.72
C LEU A 72 3.54 -8.26 7.95
N GLY A 73 2.23 -8.01 8.07
CA GLY A 73 1.22 -9.05 8.27
C GLY A 73 0.70 -9.60 6.94
N ARG A 74 -0.12 -8.82 6.24
CA ARG A 74 -0.73 -9.21 4.96
C ARG A 74 -0.58 -8.11 3.91
N VAL A 75 -0.51 -8.53 2.66
CA VAL A 75 -0.56 -7.66 1.48
C VAL A 75 -1.88 -7.95 0.77
N PHE A 76 -2.68 -6.90 0.56
CA PHE A 76 -3.93 -6.94 -0.19
C PHE A 76 -3.72 -6.20 -1.51
N VAL A 77 -4.24 -6.75 -2.59
CA VAL A 77 -4.20 -6.12 -3.91
C VAL A 77 -5.64 -5.84 -4.31
N ASP A 78 -6.00 -4.56 -4.33
CA ASP A 78 -7.29 -4.13 -4.88
C ASP A 78 -7.24 -4.21 -6.41
N GLU A 79 -8.38 -4.37 -7.06
CA GLU A 79 -8.49 -4.46 -8.52
C GLU A 79 -7.57 -5.52 -9.17
N ALA A 80 -7.29 -6.64 -8.48
CA ALA A 80 -6.37 -7.68 -8.95
C ALA A 80 -6.72 -8.27 -10.33
N HIS A 81 -7.97 -8.12 -10.79
CA HIS A 81 -8.41 -8.49 -12.14
C HIS A 81 -7.66 -7.73 -13.25
N LEU A 82 -7.10 -6.54 -12.97
CA LEU A 82 -6.26 -5.76 -13.89
C LEU A 82 -4.92 -6.42 -14.22
N LEU A 83 -4.51 -7.43 -13.45
CA LEU A 83 -3.29 -8.22 -13.68
C LEU A 83 -3.49 -9.35 -14.68
N VAL A 84 -4.75 -9.70 -15.02
CA VAL A 84 -5.06 -10.91 -15.80
C VAL A 84 -5.93 -10.57 -17.03
N SER A 85 -6.71 -9.48 -16.99
CA SER A 85 -7.62 -9.11 -18.08
C SER A 85 -6.90 -8.52 -19.29
N TRP A 86 -7.02 -9.15 -20.46
CA TRP A 86 -6.44 -8.67 -21.73
C TRP A 86 -7.03 -7.32 -22.20
N SER A 87 -8.23 -6.93 -21.74
CA SER A 87 -8.88 -5.67 -22.11
C SER A 87 -8.49 -4.48 -21.23
N SER A 88 -7.90 -4.74 -20.05
CA SER A 88 -7.52 -3.71 -19.07
C SER A 88 -6.12 -3.95 -18.46
N PHE A 89 -5.29 -4.74 -19.15
CA PHE A 89 -4.01 -5.23 -18.67
C PHE A 89 -3.02 -4.08 -18.41
N ARG A 90 -2.58 -3.93 -17.15
CA ARG A 90 -1.53 -2.96 -16.79
C ARG A 90 -0.22 -3.71 -16.54
N ARG A 91 0.70 -3.63 -17.51
CA ARG A 91 2.09 -4.16 -17.42
C ARG A 91 2.95 -3.47 -16.36
N ASP A 92 2.41 -2.45 -15.71
CA ASP A 92 3.17 -1.50 -14.90
C ASP A 92 3.62 -2.04 -13.54
N ILE A 93 3.08 -3.20 -13.14
CA ILE A 93 3.25 -3.76 -11.80
C ILE A 93 4.03 -5.07 -11.88
N PRO A 94 5.23 -5.16 -11.27
CA PRO A 94 5.87 -6.44 -11.06
C PRO A 94 5.00 -7.27 -10.09
N LEU A 95 4.40 -8.33 -10.61
CA LEU A 95 3.79 -9.40 -9.81
C LEU A 95 4.90 -10.09 -8.99
N LEU A 96 5.19 -9.54 -7.82
CA LEU A 96 6.00 -10.22 -6.80
C LEU A 96 5.06 -11.16 -6.04
N ILE A 97 4.82 -12.35 -6.62
CA ILE A 97 4.22 -13.50 -5.91
C ILE A 97 5.31 -14.18 -5.10
#